data_AF-A0A645DSK8-F1
#
_entry.id   AF-A0A645DSK8-F1
#
_cell.length_a   1.000
_cell.length_b   1.000
_cell.length_c   1.000
_cell.angle_alpha   90.00
_cell.angle_beta   90.00
_cell.angle_gamma   90.00
#
_symmetry.space_group_name_H-M   'P 1'
#
loop_
_entity.id
_entity.type
_entity.pdbx_description
1 polymer ?
#
loop_
_entity_poly.entity_id
_entity_poly.type
_entity_poly.pdbx_seq_one_letter_code
_entity_poly.pdbx_strand_id
1 'polypeptide(L)'
;MMDMTKAVQLEIRGAQQTTNSAGDIEFRQIRVVVRGRSAKLSTGKVKAGNPMDTTVTLTVLYILIELDGSPVLELDKLNEVFKINGVDVLAAVKEMC
;
A
#
# COMPACT_ATOMS: atom_id res chain seq x y z
N MET A 1 -22.21 4.38 -7.84
CA MET A 1 -21.71 5.27 -6.77
C MET A 1 -20.82 4.44 -5.87
N MET A 2 -19.57 4.84 -5.59
CA MET A 2 -18.70 4.06 -4.69
C MET A 2 -19.32 4.03 -3.29
N ASP A 3 -19.53 2.83 -2.76
CA ASP A 3 -20.12 2.62 -1.44
C ASP A 3 -19.07 2.88 -0.36
N MET A 4 -19.20 4.02 0.33
CA MET A 4 -18.27 4.45 1.38
C MET A 4 -18.34 3.58 2.65
N THR A 5 -19.33 2.69 2.79
CA THR A 5 -19.45 1.78 3.93
C THR A 5 -18.59 0.52 3.74
N LYS A 6 -18.25 0.18 2.50
CA LYS A 6 -17.48 -1.03 2.17
C LYS A 6 -16.00 -0.72 2.01
N ALA A 7 -15.16 -1.56 2.60
CA ALA A 7 -13.73 -1.51 2.38
C ALA A 7 -13.41 -2.06 0.99
N VAL A 8 -12.67 -1.29 0.20
CA VAL A 8 -12.06 -1.70 -1.06
C VAL A 8 -10.71 -2.30 -0.74
N GLN A 9 -10.43 -3.47 -1.32
CA GLN A 9 -9.11 -4.08 -1.33
C GLN A 9 -8.46 -3.80 -2.69
N LEU A 10 -7.26 -3.21 -2.65
CA LEU A 10 -6.42 -2.95 -3.80
C LEU A 10 -5.13 -3.71 -3.63
N GLU A 11 -4.72 -4.39 -4.68
CA GLU A 11 -3.44 -5.07 -4.73
C GLU A 11 -2.62 -4.45 -5.86
N ILE A 12 -1.54 -3.78 -5.49
CA ILE A 12 -0.61 -3.12 -6.39
C ILE A 12 0.61 -4.01 -6.50
N ARG A 13 0.93 -4.41 -7.73
CA ARG A 13 2.10 -5.25 -8.03
C ARG A 13 3.07 -4.44 -8.87
N GLY A 14 4.34 -4.48 -8.49
CA GLY A 14 5.44 -3.83 -9.19
C GLY A 14 6.63 -4.78 -9.32
N ALA A 15 7.39 -4.62 -10.40
CA ALA A 15 8.70 -5.21 -10.53
C ALA A 15 9.72 -4.06 -10.54
N GLN A 16 10.61 -4.03 -9.55
CA GLN A 16 11.65 -3.02 -9.45
C GLN A 16 12.95 -3.61 -9.99
N GLN A 17 13.51 -2.94 -11.00
CA GLN A 17 14.86 -3.24 -11.46
C GLN A 17 15.86 -2.53 -10.53
N THR A 18 16.81 -3.26 -9.97
CA THR A 18 17.89 -2.72 -9.16
C THR A 18 19.23 -3.28 -9.64
N THR A 19 20.31 -2.59 -9.34
CA THR A 19 21.67 -3.03 -9.69
C THR A 19 22.36 -3.46 -8.40
N ASN A 20 22.84 -4.70 -8.36
CA ASN A 20 23.57 -5.18 -7.19
C ASN A 20 24.99 -4.58 -7.14
N SER A 21 25.71 -4.76 -6.04
CA SER A 21 27.08 -4.24 -5.90
C SER A 21 28.09 -4.83 -6.90
N ALA A 22 27.75 -5.92 -7.60
CA ALA A 22 28.54 -6.52 -8.67
C ALA A 22 28.22 -5.96 -10.06
N GLY A 23 27.19 -5.11 -10.19
CA GLY A 23 26.77 -4.52 -11.46
C GLY A 23 25.69 -5.32 -12.21
N ASP A 24 25.20 -6.43 -11.65
CA ASP A 24 24.14 -7.22 -12.28
C ASP A 24 22.76 -6.59 -12.05
N ILE A 25 21.90 -6.80 -13.04
CA ILE A 25 20.49 -6.39 -12.97
C ILE A 25 19.72 -7.44 -12.16
N GLU A 26 19.21 -7.03 -11.01
CA GLU A 26 18.29 -7.82 -10.18
C GLU A 26 16.86 -7.27 -10.32
N PHE A 27 15.89 -8.17 -10.43
CA PHE A 27 14.47 -7.84 -10.41
C PHE A 27 13.92 -8.16 -9.04
N ARG A 28 13.47 -7.14 -8.32
CA ARG A 28 12.78 -7.31 -7.04
C ARG A 28 11.28 -7.20 -7.23
N GLN A 29 10.55 -8.17 -6.71
CA GLN A 29 9.09 -8.13 -6.74
C GLN A 29 8.59 -7.30 -5.58
N ILE A 30 7.71 -6.34 -5.87
CA ILE A 30 7.03 -5.52 -4.88
C ILE A 30 5.55 -5.85 -4.93
N ARG A 31 4.99 -6.19 -3.78
CA ARG A 31 3.54 -6.37 -3.60
C ARG A 31 3.06 -5.47 -2.49
N VAL A 32 2.14 -4.57 -2.82
CA VAL A 32 1.50 -3.66 -1.86
C VAL A 32 0.01 -3.97 -1.83
N VAL A 33 -0.47 -4.48 -0.70
CA VAL A 33 -1.89 -4.71 -0.46
C VAL A 33 -2.42 -3.56 0.39
N VAL A 34 -3.36 -2.81 -0.14
CA VAL A 34 -4.03 -1.70 0.56
C VAL A 34 -5.49 -2.06 0.72
N ARG A 35 -5.99 -1.97 1.95
CA ARG A 35 -7.43 -2.05 2.23
C ARG A 35 -7.87 -0.75 2.85
N GLY A 36 -8.88 -0.13 2.26
CA GLY A 36 -9.32 1.19 2.68
C GLY A 36 -10.73 1.51 2.23
N ARG A 37 -11.29 2.59 2.76
CA ARG A 37 -12.57 3.13 2.28
C ARG A 37 -12.29 4.19 1.23
N SER A 38 -13.07 4.20 0.15
CA SER A 38 -12.98 5.25 -0.87
C SER A 38 -13.36 6.60 -0.24
N ALA A 39 -12.41 7.52 -0.15
CA ALA A 39 -12.63 8.81 0.50
C ALA A 39 -13.07 9.88 -0.51
N LYS A 40 -12.46 9.89 -1.69
CA LYS A 40 -12.76 10.89 -2.73
C LYS A 40 -12.43 10.35 -4.12
N LEU A 41 -13.35 10.51 -5.06
CA LEU A 41 -13.12 10.24 -6.48
C LEU A 41 -13.08 11.60 -7.20
N SER A 42 -11.90 12.00 -7.69
CA SER A 42 -11.75 13.18 -8.54
C SER A 42 -11.66 12.70 -9.98
N THR A 43 -12.80 12.67 -10.67
CA THR A 43 -12.85 12.51 -12.13
C THR A 43 -12.19 13.74 -12.76
N GLY A 44 -11.02 13.55 -13.36
CA GLY A 44 -10.24 14.61 -13.98
C GLY A 44 -11.00 15.36 -15.07
N LYS A 45 -10.38 16.41 -15.64
CA LYS A 45 -10.97 17.15 -16.75
C LYS A 45 -10.98 16.27 -18.01
N VAL A 46 -12.15 15.85 -18.45
CA VAL A 46 -12.33 15.14 -19.72
C VAL A 46 -12.14 16.14 -20.87
N LYS A 47 -10.95 16.14 -21.49
CA LYS A 47 -10.64 16.89 -22.71
C LYS A 47 -10.22 15.91 -23.80
N ALA A 48 -10.78 16.05 -25.00
CA ALA A 48 -10.37 15.26 -26.16
C ALA A 48 -8.88 15.47 -26.43
N GLY A 49 -8.12 14.38 -26.53
CA GLY A 49 -6.67 14.41 -26.78
C GLY A 49 -5.78 14.52 -25.54
N ASN A 50 -6.34 14.73 -24.34
CA ASN A 50 -5.57 14.69 -23.09
C ASN A 50 -5.86 13.41 -22.31
N PRO A 51 -4.83 12.79 -21.68
CA PRO A 51 -5.06 11.69 -20.75
C PRO A 51 -5.95 12.16 -19.60
N MET A 52 -6.92 11.32 -19.22
CA MET A 52 -7.82 11.61 -18.12
C MET A 52 -7.11 11.28 -16.80
N ASP A 53 -6.57 12.30 -16.14
CA ASP A 53 -5.96 12.15 -14.81
C ASP A 53 -7.07 12.01 -13.76
N THR A 54 -7.50 10.77 -13.52
CA THR A 54 -8.46 10.45 -12.44
C THR A 54 -7.69 10.11 -11.17
N THR A 55 -7.86 10.92 -10.14
CA THR A 55 -7.27 10.66 -8.81
C THR A 55 -8.30 10.03 -7.90
N VAL A 56 -7.98 8.86 -7.34
CA VAL A 56 -8.76 8.21 -6.29
C VAL A 56 -8.01 8.35 -4.98
N THR A 57 -8.60 9.02 -3.99
CA THR A 57 -8.07 9.08 -2.63
C THR A 57 -8.75 8.00 -1.80
N LEU A 58 -7.96 7.08 -1.24
CA LEU A 58 -8.43 6.06 -0.31
C LEU A 58 -7.93 6.35 1.10
N THR A 59 -8.83 6.25 2.08
CA THR A 59 -8.44 6.22 3.49
C THR A 59 -7.95 4.81 3.82
N VAL A 60 -6.66 4.68 4.09
CA VAL A 60 -6.00 3.39 4.39
C VAL A 60 -6.36 2.92 5.80
N LEU A 61 -6.97 1.74 5.88
CA LEU A 61 -7.25 1.01 7.12
C LEU A 61 -6.19 -0.07 7.39
N TYR A 62 -5.74 -0.73 6.33
CA TYR A 62 -4.69 -1.74 6.35
C TYR A 62 -3.75 -1.55 5.16
N ILE A 63 -2.45 -1.67 5.40
CA ILE A 63 -1.43 -1.71 4.36
C ILE A 63 -0.40 -2.79 4.68
N LEU A 64 -0.12 -3.63 3.69
CA LEU A 64 0.95 -4.63 3.71
C LEU A 64 1.86 -4.35 2.52
N ILE A 65 3.16 -4.22 2.78
CA ILE A 65 4.21 -4.09 1.78
C ILE A 65 5.12 -5.29 1.90
N GLU A 66 5.21 -6.04 0.81
CA GLU A 66 6.11 -7.17 0.65
C GLU A 66 7.16 -6.85 -0.40
N LEU A 67 8.41 -7.15 -0.08
CA LEU A 67 9.54 -7.14 -1.00
C LEU A 67 10.07 -8.57 -1.12
N ASP A 68 10.16 -9.09 -2.35
CA ASP A 68 10.68 -10.43 -2.65
C ASP A 68 10.01 -11.54 -1.81
N GLY A 69 8.69 -11.39 -1.57
CA GLY A 69 7.88 -12.33 -0.79
C GLY A 69 8.01 -12.21 0.73
N SER A 70 8.85 -11.29 1.23
CA SER A 70 9.01 -11.02 2.67
C SER A 70 8.23 -9.76 3.09
N PRO A 71 7.41 -9.82 4.16
CA PRO A 71 6.68 -8.65 4.64
C PRO A 71 7.63 -7.65 5.31
N VAL A 72 7.79 -6.49 4.69
CA VAL A 72 8.65 -5.39 5.16
C VAL A 72 7.86 -4.41 6.03
N LEU A 73 6.59 -4.18 5.70
CA LEU A 73 5.74 -3.29 6.47
C LEU A 73 4.34 -3.89 6.55
N GLU A 74 3.81 -3.98 7.76
CA GLU A 74 2.41 -4.29 8.00
C GLU A 74 1.85 -3.25 8.97
N LEU A 75 0.81 -2.53 8.55
CA LEU A 75 0.08 -1.60 9.40
C LEU A 75 -1.41 -1.91 9.33
N ASP A 76 -1.98 -2.23 10.49
CA ASP A 76 -3.41 -2.42 10.71
C ASP A 76 -3.89 -1.46 11.80
N LYS A 77 -4.71 -0.48 11.41
CA LYS A 77 -5.27 0.50 12.35
C LYS A 77 -6.40 -0.05 13.23
N LEU A 78 -7.06 -1.14 12.83
CA LEU A 78 -8.17 -1.71 13.58
C LEU A 78 -7.67 -2.64 14.70
N ASN A 79 -6.56 -3.33 14.45
CA ASN A 79 -5.97 -4.30 15.38
C ASN A 79 -4.71 -3.78 16.11
N GLU A 80 -4.33 -2.52 15.86
CA GLU A 80 -3.13 -1.89 16.43
C GLU A 80 -1.88 -2.75 16.20
N VAL A 81 -1.70 -3.21 14.97
CA VAL A 81 -0.54 -4.00 14.54
C VAL A 81 0.33 -3.11 13.68
N PHE A 82 1.60 -2.96 14.07
CA PHE A 82 2.57 -2.22 13.27
C PHE A 82 3.90 -2.97 13.26
N LYS A 83 4.11 -3.76 12.23
CA LYS A 83 5.34 -4.54 12.04
C LYS A 83 6.21 -3.89 10.99
N ILE A 84 7.48 -3.70 11.32
CA ILE A 84 8.52 -3.26 10.39
C ILE A 84 9.56 -4.37 10.33
N ASN A 85 9.82 -4.92 9.15
CA ASN A 85 10.72 -6.06 8.92
C ASN A 85 10.45 -7.24 9.89
N GLY A 86 9.18 -7.50 10.19
CA GLY A 86 8.77 -8.53 11.14
C GLY A 86 8.88 -8.17 12.62
N VAL A 87 9.46 -7.01 12.98
CA VAL A 87 9.51 -6.51 14.36
C VAL A 87 8.27 -5.66 14.65
N ASP A 88 7.47 -6.07 15.63
CA ASP A 88 6.30 -5.30 16.08
C ASP A 88 6.75 -4.12 16.95
N VAL A 89 6.61 -2.91 16.42
CA VAL A 89 7.02 -1.67 17.09
C VAL A 89 5.94 -1.20 18.07
N LEU A 90 4.68 -1.65 17.92
CA LEU A 90 3.58 -1.32 18.84
C LEU A 90 3.53 -2.23 20.08
N ALA A 91 4.31 -3.31 20.11
CA ALA A 91 4.40 -4.18 21.28
C ALA A 91 4.83 -3.41 22.54
N ALA A 92 5.80 -2.50 22.42
CA ALA A 92 6.27 -1.67 23.53
C ALA A 92 5.19 -0.70 24.06
N VAL A 93 4.25 -0.27 23.21
CA VAL A 93 3.13 0.59 23.61
C VAL A 93 2.04 -0.24 24.29
N LYS A 94 1.80 -1.48 23.81
CA LYS A 94 0.87 -2.42 24.45
C LYS A 94 1.33 -2.88 25.85
N GLU A 95 2.63 -2.93 26.12
CA GLU A 95 3.14 -3.24 27.47
C GLU A 95 3.05 -2.05 28.46
N MET A 96 2.84 -0.82 28.00
CA MET A 96 2.76 0.37 28.86
C MET A 96 1.33 0.72 29.33
N CYS A 97 0.32 -0.02 28.90
CA CYS A 97 -1.08 0.11 29.30
C CYS A 97 -1.54 -1.13 30.07
#